data_AF-A0A929PC80-F1
#
_entry.id   AF-A0A929PC80-F1
#
_cell.length_a   1.000
_cell.length_b   1.000
_cell.length_c   1.000
_cell.angle_alpha   90.00
_cell.angle_beta   90.00
_cell.angle_gamma   90.00
#
_symmetry.space_group_name_H-M   'P 1'
#
loop_
_entity.id
_entity.type
_entity.pdbx_description
1 polymer ?
#
loop_
_entity_poly.entity_id
_entity_poly.type
_entity_poly.pdbx_seq_one_letter_code
_entity_poly.pdbx_strand_id
1 'polypeptide(L)'
;TAGTVSLESLAVVPDIQGQLRANAEAFLGSKIIGCEGPTEVGCLRAYDVYCFDENNPPVWSLATSYLNCGGASRIKPVCDQLIALGYHTAVLCDNDAPNQFTAADIQGLRDAGAHICQWDNGNSTESQIFVDLPWQNIPALLDTICGSHDTIEHATVIDSIAKEPRVQALNLDNDPALWPESPVLRQVMGDLANKGKWIKRIDYAEKVCAFALPLLPEASILKSRLAALWSWIQRNE
;
A
#
# COMPACT_ATOMS: atom_id res chain seq x y z
N THR A 1 18.63 10.42 39.11
CA THR A 1 19.15 9.09 38.75
C THR A 1 19.87 9.24 37.43
N ALA A 2 21.16 8.89 37.33
CA ALA A 2 21.83 8.94 36.04
C ALA A 2 21.29 7.78 35.18
N GLY A 3 20.78 8.09 33.98
CA GLY A 3 20.37 7.06 33.02
C GLY A 3 21.60 6.38 32.41
N THR A 4 21.49 5.09 32.13
CA THR A 4 22.49 4.36 31.36
C THR A 4 22.20 4.59 29.88
N VAL A 5 23.22 4.98 29.11
CA VAL A 5 23.14 5.08 27.64
C VAL A 5 24.03 3.98 27.06
N SER A 6 23.44 3.10 26.26
CA SER A 6 24.16 2.16 25.40
C SER A 6 24.16 2.67 23.96
N LEU A 7 25.24 2.42 23.22
CA LEU A 7 25.35 2.73 21.81
C LEU A 7 25.74 1.47 21.06
N GLU A 8 24.87 1.04 20.15
CA GLU A 8 25.12 -0.09 19.27
C GLU A 8 25.22 0.41 17.83
N SER A 9 26.25 -0.05 17.11
CA SER A 9 26.42 0.30 15.71
C SER A 9 25.43 -0.47 14.87
N LEU A 10 24.66 0.21 14.01
CA LEU A 10 23.80 -0.45 13.03
C LEU A 10 24.60 -1.37 12.08
N ALA A 11 25.92 -1.16 11.94
CA ALA A 11 26.78 -2.00 11.11
C ALA A 11 26.89 -3.46 11.60
N VAL A 12 26.31 -3.82 12.75
CA VAL A 12 26.15 -5.22 13.16
C VAL A 12 25.23 -6.01 12.22
N VAL A 13 24.36 -5.32 11.47
CA VAL A 13 23.54 -5.90 10.42
C VAL A 13 24.12 -5.54 9.03
N PRO A 14 24.52 -6.55 8.22
CA PRO A 14 25.06 -6.31 6.88
C PRO A 14 24.11 -5.49 6.01
N ASP A 15 24.67 -4.61 5.17
CA ASP A 15 23.97 -3.84 4.13
C ASP A 15 22.84 -2.89 4.58
N ILE A 16 22.64 -2.68 5.88
CA ILE A 16 21.62 -1.75 6.40
C ILE A 16 21.85 -0.29 5.97
N GLN A 17 23.10 0.09 5.70
CA GLN A 17 23.47 1.47 5.36
C GLN A 17 22.77 1.97 4.09
N GLY A 18 22.40 1.08 3.16
CA GLY A 18 21.58 1.44 2.01
C GLY A 18 20.17 1.88 2.42
N GLN A 19 19.55 1.13 3.33
CA GLN A 19 18.21 1.44 3.85
C GLN A 19 18.19 2.73 4.66
N LEU A 20 19.20 2.94 5.51
CA LEU A 20 19.33 4.16 6.31
C LEU A 20 19.44 5.41 5.43
N ARG A 21 20.21 5.36 4.34
CA ARG A 21 20.35 6.51 3.42
C ARG A 21 19.08 6.78 2.64
N ALA A 22 18.34 5.74 2.27
CA ALA A 22 17.12 5.85 1.49
C ALA A 22 15.89 6.24 2.33
N ASN A 23 15.86 5.83 3.61
CA ASN A 23 14.69 5.93 4.49
C ASN A 23 15.09 6.40 5.90
N ALA A 24 15.91 7.45 6.02
CA ALA A 24 16.50 7.85 7.31
C ALA A 24 15.46 8.12 8.42
N GLU A 25 14.33 8.72 8.05
CA GLU A 25 13.19 9.00 8.95
C GLU A 25 12.56 7.73 9.55
N ALA A 26 12.69 6.59 8.86
CA ALA A 26 12.14 5.33 9.35
C ALA A 26 12.78 4.86 10.66
N PHE A 27 14.05 5.20 10.87
CA PHE A 27 14.84 4.74 12.01
C PHE A 27 14.62 5.58 13.29
N LEU A 28 13.76 6.61 13.23
CA LEU A 28 13.39 7.44 14.39
C LEU A 28 12.26 6.82 15.22
N GLY A 29 11.51 5.86 14.66
CA GLY A 29 10.44 5.14 15.35
C GLY A 29 10.92 3.82 15.94
N SER A 30 10.27 3.33 17.00
CA SER A 30 10.46 1.95 17.50
C SER A 30 9.71 0.91 16.66
N LYS A 31 8.71 1.35 15.89
CA LYS A 31 7.91 0.54 14.96
C LYS A 31 8.15 0.98 13.52
N ILE A 32 8.32 0.01 12.62
CA ILE A 32 8.53 0.28 11.20
C ILE A 32 7.60 -0.59 10.36
N ILE A 33 6.89 0.03 9.43
CA ILE A 33 6.06 -0.66 8.43
C ILE A 33 6.83 -0.70 7.11
N GLY A 34 7.31 -1.88 6.74
CA GLY A 34 7.90 -2.17 5.44
C GLY A 34 6.83 -2.25 4.37
N CYS A 35 6.75 -1.21 3.56
CA CYS A 35 5.90 -1.13 2.37
C CYS A 35 6.63 -1.70 1.17
N GLU A 36 5.93 -2.43 0.30
CA GLU A 36 6.52 -2.92 -0.94
C GLU A 36 7.12 -1.77 -1.78
N GLY A 37 6.33 -0.73 -2.02
CA GLY A 37 6.67 0.37 -2.89
C GLY A 37 6.07 1.71 -2.45
N PRO A 38 6.15 2.73 -3.34
CA PRO A 38 5.61 4.06 -3.05
C PRO A 38 4.07 4.07 -2.97
N THR A 39 3.38 3.15 -3.65
CA THR A 39 1.91 3.10 -3.66
C THR A 39 1.38 2.78 -2.26
N GLU A 40 1.95 1.78 -1.59
CA GLU A 40 1.57 1.36 -0.25
C GLU A 40 1.88 2.44 0.78
N VAL A 41 3.02 3.15 0.62
CA VAL A 41 3.37 4.30 1.49
C VAL A 41 2.34 5.42 1.35
N GLY A 42 1.93 5.78 0.13
CA GLY A 42 0.88 6.79 -0.09
C GLY A 42 -0.47 6.36 0.49
N CYS A 43 -0.83 5.08 0.34
CA CYS A 43 -2.03 4.51 0.93
C CYS A 43 -2.04 4.62 2.47
N LEU A 44 -0.92 4.31 3.13
CA LEU A 44 -0.79 4.47 4.58
C LEU A 44 -0.87 5.93 5.03
N ARG A 45 -0.26 6.87 4.29
CA ARG A 45 -0.37 8.30 4.60
C ARG A 45 -1.82 8.79 4.50
N ALA A 46 -2.53 8.37 3.46
CA ALA A 46 -3.96 8.67 3.34
C ALA A 46 -4.77 8.06 4.48
N TYR A 47 -4.43 6.85 4.91
CA TYR A 47 -5.11 6.17 6.01
C TYR A 47 -4.84 6.84 7.37
N ASP A 48 -3.60 7.26 7.65
CA ASP A 48 -3.23 8.04 8.84
C ASP A 48 -4.08 9.30 8.94
N VAL A 49 -4.20 10.07 7.85
CA VAL A 49 -5.05 11.26 7.78
C VAL A 49 -6.54 10.91 7.93
N TYR A 50 -7.00 9.81 7.32
CA TYR A 50 -8.39 9.36 7.42
C TYR A 50 -8.79 8.95 8.84
N CYS A 51 -7.87 8.33 9.58
CA CYS A 51 -8.08 7.94 10.97
C CYS A 51 -7.88 9.08 11.96
N PHE A 52 -7.15 10.14 11.58
CA PHE A 52 -6.82 11.25 12.46
C PHE A 52 -8.09 11.99 12.92
N ASP A 53 -8.35 11.90 14.22
CA ASP A 53 -9.33 12.70 14.94
C ASP A 53 -8.85 12.97 16.38
N GLU A 54 -9.67 13.63 17.20
CA GLU A 54 -9.32 13.95 18.60
C GLU A 54 -9.00 12.71 19.47
N ASN A 55 -9.42 11.51 19.05
CA ASN A 55 -9.25 10.25 19.78
C ASN A 55 -8.19 9.32 19.16
N ASN A 56 -7.72 9.62 17.94
CA ASN A 56 -6.77 8.82 17.20
C ASN A 56 -5.50 9.64 16.92
N PRO A 57 -4.47 9.50 17.76
CA PRO A 57 -3.26 10.28 17.59
C PRO A 57 -2.53 9.80 16.32
N PRO A 58 -1.83 10.71 15.62
CA PRO A 58 -1.22 10.40 14.33
C PRO A 58 -0.04 9.43 14.49
N VAL A 59 0.29 8.68 13.44
CA VAL A 59 1.32 7.62 13.45
C VAL A 59 2.65 8.02 14.07
N TRP A 60 3.13 9.24 13.81
CA TRP A 60 4.41 9.72 14.32
C TRP A 60 4.42 9.89 15.85
N SER A 61 3.27 10.14 16.47
CA SER A 61 3.14 10.21 17.93
C SER A 61 3.19 8.82 18.59
N LEU A 62 3.00 7.76 17.80
CA LEU A 62 3.05 6.36 18.22
C LEU A 62 4.39 5.70 17.87
N ALA A 63 5.44 6.51 17.66
CA ALA A 63 6.80 6.07 17.33
C ALA A 63 6.85 5.09 16.15
N THR A 64 5.97 5.30 15.16
CA THR A 64 5.84 4.45 13.98
C THR A 64 6.26 5.20 12.73
N SER A 65 7.00 4.54 11.85
CA SER A 65 7.42 5.09 10.56
C SER A 65 7.15 4.12 9.39
N TYR A 66 7.04 4.66 8.19
CA TYR A 66 6.87 3.89 6.95
C TYR A 66 8.19 3.80 6.19
N LEU A 67 8.51 2.62 5.66
CA LEU A 67 9.74 2.37 4.92
C LEU A 67 9.39 1.76 3.56
N ASN A 68 9.93 2.31 2.47
CA ASN A 68 9.81 1.70 1.15
C ASN A 68 10.92 0.66 0.95
N CYS A 69 10.54 -0.62 0.85
CA CYS A 69 11.47 -1.74 0.65
C CYS A 69 12.11 -1.75 -0.74
N GLY A 70 11.45 -1.15 -1.74
CA GLY A 70 11.93 -1.11 -3.13
C GLY A 70 11.53 -2.32 -3.97
N GLY A 71 10.34 -2.89 -3.70
CA GLY A 71 9.72 -3.99 -4.44
C GLY A 71 9.62 -5.31 -3.67
N ALA A 72 8.75 -6.21 -4.13
CA ALA A 72 8.44 -7.48 -3.47
C ALA A 72 9.67 -8.29 -3.03
N SER A 73 10.65 -8.49 -3.93
CA SER A 73 11.87 -9.24 -3.64
C SER A 73 12.76 -8.64 -2.54
N ARG A 74 12.54 -7.38 -2.18
CA ARG A 74 13.29 -6.67 -1.14
C ARG A 74 12.63 -6.72 0.22
N ILE A 75 11.35 -7.08 0.31
CA ILE A 75 10.59 -7.11 1.57
C ILE A 75 11.27 -8.00 2.59
N LYS A 76 11.49 -9.28 2.26
CA LYS A 76 12.10 -10.26 3.18
C LYS A 76 13.45 -9.80 3.73
N PRO A 77 14.48 -9.52 2.91
CA PRO A 77 15.79 -9.14 3.43
C PRO A 77 15.75 -7.85 4.23
N VAL A 78 14.94 -6.86 3.83
CA VAL A 78 14.84 -5.59 4.57
C VAL A 78 14.16 -5.79 5.92
N CYS A 79 13.05 -6.50 5.96
CA CYS A 79 12.31 -6.71 7.22
C CYS A 79 13.10 -7.59 8.20
N ASP A 80 13.84 -8.60 7.73
CA ASP A 80 14.76 -9.37 8.58
C ASP A 80 15.81 -8.47 9.24
N GLN A 81 16.37 -7.52 8.48
CA GLN A 81 17.36 -6.58 8.99
C GLN A 81 16.75 -5.66 10.07
N LEU A 82 15.54 -5.17 9.87
CA LEU A 82 14.84 -4.34 10.86
C LEU A 82 14.57 -5.12 12.15
N ILE A 83 14.10 -6.36 12.04
CA ILE A 83 13.85 -7.24 13.19
C ILE A 83 15.17 -7.54 13.93
N ALA A 84 16.25 -7.84 13.21
CA ALA A 84 17.56 -8.09 13.81
C ALA A 84 18.13 -6.87 14.56
N LEU A 85 17.74 -5.66 14.19
CA LEU A 85 18.06 -4.41 14.89
C LEU A 85 17.12 -4.11 16.06
N GLY A 86 16.13 -4.97 16.31
CA GLY A 86 15.19 -4.83 17.42
C GLY A 86 13.96 -3.96 17.11
N TYR A 87 13.71 -3.59 15.85
CA TYR A 87 12.51 -2.85 15.48
C TYR A 87 11.28 -3.76 15.45
N HIS A 88 10.17 -3.27 16.02
CA HIS A 88 8.86 -3.89 15.83
C HIS A 88 8.44 -3.68 14.39
N THR A 89 8.36 -4.75 13.62
CA THR A 89 8.21 -4.66 12.16
C THR A 89 6.85 -5.16 11.72
N ALA A 90 6.19 -4.40 10.85
CA ALA A 90 5.03 -4.85 10.09
C ALA A 90 5.32 -4.72 8.58
N VAL A 91 4.55 -5.44 7.76
CA VAL A 91 4.65 -5.41 6.30
C VAL A 91 3.30 -5.08 5.70
N LEU A 92 3.28 -4.14 4.75
CA LEU A 92 2.16 -3.92 3.85
C LEU A 92 2.63 -4.18 2.42
N CYS A 93 2.03 -5.16 1.74
CA CYS A 93 2.46 -5.51 0.39
C CYS A 93 1.34 -6.08 -0.48
N ASP A 94 1.65 -6.11 -1.77
CA ASP A 94 0.83 -6.76 -2.78
C ASP A 94 0.84 -8.29 -2.59
N ASN A 95 -0.13 -8.95 -3.21
CA ASN A 95 -0.25 -10.41 -3.23
C ASN A 95 -0.35 -10.92 -4.67
N ASP A 96 0.42 -10.33 -5.58
CA ASP A 96 0.41 -10.60 -7.03
C ASP A 96 1.73 -11.17 -7.59
N ALA A 97 2.81 -11.15 -6.80
CA ALA A 97 4.15 -11.61 -7.21
C ALA A 97 4.71 -12.73 -6.31
N PRO A 98 4.05 -13.91 -6.23
CA PRO A 98 4.45 -15.01 -5.34
C PRO A 98 5.83 -15.62 -5.70
N ASN A 99 6.36 -15.31 -6.88
CA ASN A 99 7.72 -15.68 -7.29
C ASN A 99 8.81 -14.75 -6.74
N GLN A 100 8.44 -13.54 -6.28
CA GLN A 100 9.36 -12.56 -5.70
C GLN A 100 9.25 -12.49 -4.18
N PHE A 101 8.05 -12.71 -3.64
CA PHE A 101 7.81 -12.79 -2.20
C PHE A 101 6.93 -14.01 -1.90
N THR A 102 7.58 -15.11 -1.51
CA THR A 102 6.95 -16.43 -1.46
C THR A 102 6.15 -16.64 -0.18
N ALA A 103 5.27 -17.65 -0.17
CA ALA A 103 4.59 -18.10 1.06
C ALA A 103 5.59 -18.49 2.18
N ALA A 104 6.76 -19.02 1.81
CA ALA A 104 7.82 -19.35 2.78
C ALA A 104 8.47 -18.09 3.36
N ASP A 105 8.69 -17.05 2.55
CA ASP A 105 9.21 -15.77 3.04
C ASP A 105 8.23 -15.09 4.01
N ILE A 106 6.94 -15.10 3.66
CA ILE A 106 5.86 -14.59 4.51
C ILE A 106 5.82 -15.33 5.85
N GLN A 107 5.86 -16.67 5.81
CA GLN A 107 5.87 -17.47 7.03
C GLN A 107 7.13 -17.19 7.86
N GLY A 108 8.30 -17.11 7.23
CA GLY A 108 9.55 -16.79 7.92
C GLY A 108 9.53 -15.44 8.62
N LEU A 109 8.89 -14.41 8.02
CA LEU A 109 8.72 -13.12 8.68
C LEU A 109 7.73 -13.19 9.86
N ARG A 110 6.63 -13.93 9.72
CA ARG A 110 5.69 -14.16 10.83
C ARG A 110 6.37 -14.87 12.00
N ASP A 111 7.17 -15.90 11.71
CA ASP A 111 7.94 -16.64 12.70
C ASP A 111 8.99 -15.76 13.40
N ALA A 112 9.53 -14.77 12.68
CA ALA A 112 10.42 -13.74 13.22
C ALA A 112 9.68 -12.62 13.99
N GLY A 113 8.35 -12.68 14.12
CA GLY A 113 7.54 -11.74 14.88
C GLY A 113 6.97 -10.57 14.08
N ALA A 114 7.10 -10.56 12.75
CA ALA A 114 6.53 -9.49 11.92
C ALA A 114 5.00 -9.61 11.80
N HIS A 115 4.31 -8.47 11.84
CA HIS A 115 2.90 -8.41 11.46
C HIS A 115 2.76 -8.29 9.94
N ILE A 116 2.10 -9.25 9.29
CA ILE A 116 1.95 -9.26 7.82
C ILE A 116 0.53 -8.84 7.43
N CYS A 117 0.45 -7.74 6.68
CA CYS A 117 -0.77 -7.24 6.06
C CYS A 117 -0.65 -7.35 4.53
N GLN A 118 -1.50 -8.19 3.94
CA GLN A 118 -1.54 -8.47 2.51
C GLN A 118 -2.93 -8.26 1.96
N TRP A 119 -2.98 -7.79 0.71
CA TRP A 119 -4.20 -7.72 -0.08
C TRP A 119 -4.73 -9.13 -0.41
N ASP A 120 -5.91 -9.17 -1.04
CA ASP A 120 -6.49 -10.44 -1.43
C ASP A 120 -5.63 -11.15 -2.48
N ASN A 121 -5.73 -12.46 -2.55
CA ASN A 121 -4.87 -13.28 -3.39
C ASN A 121 -4.94 -12.87 -4.87
N GLY A 122 -3.79 -12.50 -5.44
CA GLY A 122 -3.65 -12.05 -6.82
C GLY A 122 -3.74 -10.53 -7.02
N ASN A 123 -3.99 -9.75 -5.96
CA ASN A 123 -4.18 -8.31 -6.08
C ASN A 123 -2.93 -7.51 -5.71
N SER A 124 -2.63 -6.53 -6.56
CA SER A 124 -1.87 -5.34 -6.19
C SER A 124 -2.74 -4.32 -5.47
N THR A 125 -2.12 -3.26 -4.91
CA THR A 125 -2.84 -2.12 -4.34
C THR A 125 -3.82 -1.52 -5.35
N GLU A 126 -3.40 -1.35 -6.61
CA GLU A 126 -4.29 -0.86 -7.67
C GLU A 126 -5.51 -1.75 -7.87
N SER A 127 -5.29 -3.06 -8.05
CA SER A 127 -6.37 -4.02 -8.25
C SER A 127 -7.30 -4.08 -7.05
N GLN A 128 -6.76 -4.04 -5.83
CA GLN A 128 -7.58 -4.08 -4.61
C GLN A 128 -8.51 -2.86 -4.50
N ILE A 129 -8.05 -1.66 -4.88
CA ILE A 129 -8.89 -0.45 -4.92
C ILE A 129 -10.06 -0.66 -5.89
N PHE A 130 -9.80 -1.13 -7.11
CA PHE A 130 -10.85 -1.39 -8.11
C PHE A 130 -11.77 -2.55 -7.75
N VAL A 131 -11.31 -3.53 -6.97
CA VAL A 131 -12.15 -4.62 -6.47
C VAL A 131 -13.09 -4.12 -5.37
N ASP A 132 -12.58 -3.34 -4.42
CA ASP A 132 -13.33 -2.99 -3.21
C ASP A 132 -14.24 -1.76 -3.36
N LEU A 133 -13.94 -0.83 -4.26
CA LEU A 133 -14.69 0.43 -4.36
C LEU A 133 -16.10 0.18 -4.94
N PRO A 134 -17.19 0.70 -4.33
CA PRO A 134 -18.53 0.57 -4.90
C PRO A 134 -18.62 1.13 -6.31
N TRP A 135 -19.34 0.43 -7.20
CA TRP A 135 -19.32 0.71 -8.64
C TRP A 135 -19.69 2.14 -9.01
N GLN A 136 -20.67 2.72 -8.31
CA GLN A 136 -21.12 4.09 -8.58
C GLN A 136 -20.00 5.14 -8.43
N ASN A 137 -18.91 4.81 -7.74
CA ASN A 137 -17.78 5.70 -7.52
C ASN A 137 -16.63 5.50 -8.51
N ILE A 138 -16.69 4.50 -9.40
CA ILE A 138 -15.65 4.18 -10.37
C ILE A 138 -15.36 5.36 -11.33
N PRO A 139 -16.37 6.06 -11.90
CA PRO A 139 -16.09 7.23 -12.75
C PRO A 139 -15.26 8.30 -12.02
N ALA A 140 -15.68 8.65 -10.79
CA ALA A 140 -14.99 9.62 -9.97
C ALA A 140 -13.59 9.16 -9.51
N LEU A 141 -13.38 7.85 -9.34
CA LEU A 141 -12.05 7.28 -9.10
C LEU A 141 -11.14 7.50 -10.30
N LEU A 142 -11.62 7.23 -11.53
CA LEU A 142 -10.85 7.45 -12.76
C LEU A 142 -10.50 8.93 -12.95
N ASP A 143 -11.45 9.83 -12.69
CA ASP A 143 -11.22 11.28 -12.67
C ASP A 143 -10.14 11.65 -11.64
N THR A 144 -10.21 11.08 -10.43
CA THR A 144 -9.24 11.34 -9.35
C THR A 144 -7.84 10.86 -9.74
N ILE A 145 -7.73 9.69 -10.36
CA ILE A 145 -6.46 9.15 -10.87
C ILE A 145 -5.85 10.11 -11.92
N CYS A 146 -6.64 10.50 -12.91
CA CYS A 146 -6.17 11.37 -13.99
C CYS A 146 -5.82 12.77 -13.47
N GLY A 147 -6.67 13.36 -12.64
CA GLY A 147 -6.44 14.68 -12.05
C GLY A 147 -5.27 14.72 -11.05
N SER A 148 -4.86 13.57 -10.52
CA SER A 148 -3.69 13.46 -9.65
C SER A 148 -2.39 13.26 -10.40
N HIS A 149 -2.45 12.82 -11.66
CA HIS A 149 -1.28 12.42 -12.43
C HIS A 149 -0.81 13.53 -13.38
N ASP A 150 0.50 13.75 -13.44
CA ASP A 150 1.09 14.84 -14.23
C ASP A 150 0.97 14.68 -15.78
N THR A 151 0.55 13.51 -16.28
CA THR A 151 0.71 13.14 -17.71
C THR A 151 -0.34 12.18 -18.25
N ILE A 152 -1.23 11.65 -17.40
CA ILE A 152 -2.25 10.71 -17.84
C ILE A 152 -3.54 11.50 -18.09
N GLU A 153 -3.95 11.51 -19.35
CA GLU A 153 -5.21 12.12 -19.76
C GLU A 153 -6.37 11.15 -19.58
N HIS A 154 -7.53 11.68 -19.17
CA HIS A 154 -8.75 10.89 -18.97
C HIS A 154 -9.10 10.05 -20.21
N ALA A 155 -9.08 10.67 -21.40
CA ALA A 155 -9.35 9.97 -22.65
C ALA A 155 -8.43 8.77 -22.91
N THR A 156 -7.15 8.84 -22.50
CA THR A 156 -6.18 7.75 -22.65
C THR A 156 -6.51 6.57 -21.75
N VAL A 157 -6.97 6.83 -20.52
CA VAL A 157 -7.40 5.80 -19.58
C VAL A 157 -8.64 5.09 -20.12
N ILE A 158 -9.65 5.86 -20.53
CA ILE A 158 -10.91 5.33 -21.08
C ILE A 158 -10.64 4.49 -22.33
N ASP A 159 -9.84 5.00 -23.26
CA ASP A 159 -9.47 4.28 -24.49
C ASP A 159 -8.69 2.99 -24.20
N SER A 160 -7.78 3.01 -23.22
CA SER A 160 -7.03 1.82 -22.79
C SER A 160 -7.94 0.72 -22.24
N ILE A 161 -8.95 1.11 -21.44
CA ILE A 161 -9.92 0.17 -20.87
C ILE A 161 -10.85 -0.35 -21.98
N ALA A 162 -11.43 0.53 -22.80
CA ALA A 162 -12.37 0.16 -23.84
C ALA A 162 -11.76 -0.76 -24.91
N LYS A 163 -10.46 -0.62 -25.21
CA LYS A 163 -9.74 -1.44 -26.20
C LYS A 163 -9.29 -2.80 -25.68
N GLU A 164 -9.32 -3.04 -24.37
CA GLU A 164 -8.83 -4.28 -23.79
C GLU A 164 -9.67 -5.47 -24.26
N PRO A 165 -9.08 -6.51 -24.89
CA PRO A 165 -9.82 -7.61 -25.49
C PRO A 165 -10.82 -8.30 -24.56
N ARG A 166 -10.51 -8.37 -23.26
CA ARG A 166 -11.34 -9.02 -22.24
C ARG A 166 -12.70 -8.33 -22.02
N VAL A 167 -12.83 -7.05 -22.37
CA VAL A 167 -14.06 -6.26 -22.15
C VAL A 167 -14.74 -5.82 -23.44
N GLN A 168 -14.22 -6.21 -24.61
CA GLN A 168 -14.80 -5.82 -25.91
C GLN A 168 -16.29 -6.20 -26.04
N ALA A 169 -16.69 -7.36 -25.51
CA ALA A 169 -18.07 -7.81 -25.53
C ALA A 169 -19.04 -6.90 -24.72
N LEU A 170 -18.50 -6.07 -23.82
CA LEU A 170 -19.29 -5.13 -23.02
C LEU A 170 -19.70 -3.87 -23.79
N ASN A 171 -19.07 -3.59 -24.95
CA ASN A 171 -19.32 -2.40 -25.78
C ASN A 171 -19.36 -1.11 -24.93
N LEU A 172 -18.27 -0.85 -24.21
CA LEU A 172 -18.17 0.27 -23.27
C LEU A 172 -18.38 1.62 -23.98
N ASP A 173 -19.16 2.49 -23.34
CA ASP A 173 -19.36 3.87 -23.78
C ASP A 173 -18.09 4.71 -23.54
N ASN A 174 -18.01 5.90 -24.13
CA ASN A 174 -16.96 6.87 -23.80
C ASN A 174 -17.15 7.47 -22.40
N ASP A 175 -18.38 7.48 -21.88
CA ASP A 175 -18.69 7.91 -20.52
C ASP A 175 -18.63 6.72 -19.54
N PRO A 176 -17.67 6.69 -18.59
CA PRO A 176 -17.56 5.62 -17.60
C PRO A 176 -18.78 5.49 -16.69
N ALA A 177 -19.59 6.55 -16.53
CA ALA A 177 -20.81 6.49 -15.74
C ALA A 177 -21.87 5.57 -16.34
N LEU A 178 -21.77 5.26 -17.63
CA LEU A 178 -22.68 4.36 -18.35
C LEU A 178 -22.19 2.92 -18.40
N TRP A 179 -21.00 2.63 -17.85
CA TRP A 179 -20.43 1.28 -17.91
C TRP A 179 -21.18 0.29 -17.01
N PRO A 180 -21.43 -0.94 -17.50
CA PRO A 180 -22.03 -1.97 -16.69
C PRO A 180 -21.03 -2.48 -15.64
N GLU A 181 -21.50 -2.63 -14.39
CA GLU A 181 -20.70 -3.32 -13.38
C GLU A 181 -20.44 -4.76 -13.80
N SER A 182 -19.17 -5.15 -13.85
CA SER A 182 -18.80 -6.55 -14.05
C SER A 182 -17.47 -6.88 -13.38
N PRO A 183 -17.30 -8.14 -12.90
CA PRO A 183 -16.04 -8.59 -12.32
C PRO A 183 -14.85 -8.47 -13.28
N VAL A 184 -15.06 -8.77 -14.56
CA VAL A 184 -14.01 -8.68 -15.59
C VAL A 184 -13.55 -7.24 -15.80
N LEU A 185 -14.46 -6.26 -15.76
CA LEU A 185 -14.11 -4.86 -15.92
C LEU A 185 -13.34 -4.33 -14.71
N ARG A 186 -13.71 -4.71 -13.48
CA ARG A 186 -12.93 -4.40 -12.27
C ARG A 186 -11.49 -4.93 -12.39
N GLN A 187 -11.35 -6.19 -12.79
CA GLN A 187 -10.04 -6.82 -12.97
C GLN A 187 -9.22 -6.11 -14.06
N VAL A 188 -9.82 -5.80 -15.21
CA VAL A 188 -9.16 -5.07 -16.30
C VAL A 188 -8.67 -3.70 -15.85
N MET A 189 -9.49 -2.94 -15.12
CA MET A 189 -9.08 -1.63 -14.61
C MET A 189 -7.90 -1.74 -13.64
N GLY A 190 -7.94 -2.71 -12.71
CA GLY A 190 -6.84 -2.99 -11.79
C GLY A 190 -5.53 -3.34 -12.50
N ASP A 191 -5.58 -4.29 -13.43
CA ASP A 191 -4.42 -4.75 -14.21
C ASP A 191 -3.81 -3.60 -15.03
N LEU A 192 -4.65 -2.81 -15.70
CA LEU A 192 -4.22 -1.66 -16.50
C LEU A 192 -3.64 -0.55 -15.62
N ALA A 193 -4.21 -0.32 -14.44
CA ALA A 193 -3.71 0.66 -13.49
C ALA A 193 -2.32 0.29 -12.97
N ASN A 194 -2.11 -0.97 -12.61
CA ASN A 194 -0.81 -1.47 -12.18
C ASN A 194 0.21 -1.42 -13.32
N LYS A 195 -0.12 -1.99 -14.49
CA LYS A 195 0.76 -2.02 -15.68
C LYS A 195 1.09 -0.62 -16.19
N GLY A 196 0.09 0.26 -16.22
CA GLY A 196 0.18 1.65 -16.65
C GLY A 196 0.76 2.58 -15.59
N LYS A 197 1.03 2.08 -14.37
CA LYS A 197 1.59 2.84 -13.25
C LYS A 197 0.74 4.06 -12.87
N TRP A 198 -0.59 3.95 -13.00
CA TRP A 198 -1.51 5.07 -12.85
C TRP A 198 -1.44 5.75 -11.47
N ILE A 199 -1.00 5.02 -10.44
CA ILE A 199 -0.82 5.57 -9.09
C ILE A 199 0.57 5.28 -8.50
N LYS A 200 1.58 4.96 -9.33
CA LYS A 200 2.91 4.49 -8.89
C LYS A 200 3.83 5.64 -8.40
N ARG A 201 3.31 6.52 -7.54
CA ARG A 201 4.03 7.56 -6.77
C ARG A 201 3.29 7.79 -5.45
N ILE A 202 4.03 8.18 -4.41
CA ILE A 202 3.47 8.38 -3.06
C ILE A 202 2.33 9.40 -3.10
N ASP A 203 2.54 10.54 -3.76
CA ASP A 203 1.55 11.63 -3.83
C ASP A 203 0.31 11.26 -4.67
N TYR A 204 0.47 10.43 -5.70
CA TYR A 204 -0.65 9.94 -6.50
C TYR A 204 -1.50 8.95 -5.69
N ALA A 205 -0.84 7.97 -5.07
CA ALA A 205 -1.50 6.97 -4.25
C ALA A 205 -2.19 7.60 -3.04
N GLU A 206 -1.58 8.58 -2.39
CA GLU A 206 -2.17 9.31 -1.26
C GLU A 206 -3.48 9.99 -1.65
N LYS A 207 -3.52 10.74 -2.77
CA LYS A 207 -4.76 11.37 -3.26
C LYS A 207 -5.85 10.36 -3.61
N VAL A 208 -5.49 9.28 -4.29
CA VAL A 208 -6.44 8.24 -4.73
C VAL A 208 -7.00 7.47 -3.53
N CYS A 209 -6.15 7.08 -2.58
CA CYS A 209 -6.58 6.41 -1.36
C CYS A 209 -7.41 7.34 -0.47
N ALA A 210 -7.05 8.63 -0.34
CA ALA A 210 -7.84 9.60 0.42
C ALA A 210 -9.26 9.77 -0.15
N PHE A 211 -9.41 9.73 -1.47
CA PHE A 211 -10.72 9.68 -2.12
C PHE A 211 -11.48 8.37 -1.84
N ALA A 212 -10.81 7.23 -1.97
CA ALA A 212 -11.45 5.92 -1.86
C ALA A 212 -11.89 5.56 -0.43
N LEU A 213 -11.05 5.83 0.59
CA LEU A 213 -11.26 5.42 1.99
C LEU A 213 -12.65 5.73 2.58
N PRO A 214 -13.20 6.95 2.47
CA PRO A 214 -14.54 7.25 2.98
C PRO A 214 -15.66 6.55 2.21
N LEU A 215 -15.40 6.10 0.98
CA LEU A 215 -16.38 5.46 0.09
C LEU A 215 -16.33 3.93 0.16
N LEU A 216 -15.27 3.36 0.75
CA LEU A 216 -15.08 1.93 0.88
C LEU A 216 -15.95 1.36 2.01
N PRO A 217 -16.65 0.22 1.77
CA PRO A 217 -17.32 -0.52 2.83
C PRO A 217 -16.34 -0.96 3.92
N GLU A 218 -16.75 -0.97 5.19
CA GLU A 218 -15.88 -1.41 6.31
C GLU A 218 -15.38 -2.85 6.16
N ALA A 219 -16.19 -3.72 5.55
CA ALA A 219 -15.84 -5.12 5.32
C ALA A 219 -14.94 -5.34 4.10
N SER A 220 -14.59 -4.30 3.33
CA SER A 220 -13.72 -4.44 2.17
C SER A 220 -12.31 -4.86 2.59
N ILE A 221 -11.59 -5.55 1.71
CA ILE A 221 -10.27 -6.09 2.07
C ILE A 221 -9.30 -4.94 2.36
N LEU A 222 -9.23 -3.92 1.50
CA LEU A 222 -8.37 -2.77 1.70
C LEU A 222 -8.62 -2.11 3.05
N LYS A 223 -9.88 -1.77 3.36
CA LYS A 223 -10.22 -1.02 4.58
C LYS A 223 -10.01 -1.85 5.83
N SER A 224 -10.43 -3.11 5.82
CA SER A 224 -10.27 -4.01 6.97
C SER A 224 -8.80 -4.38 7.26
N ARG A 225 -7.98 -4.54 6.21
CA ARG A 225 -6.54 -4.81 6.33
C ARG A 225 -5.79 -3.60 6.88
N LEU A 226 -6.08 -2.40 6.38
CA LEU A 226 -5.54 -1.16 6.95
C LEU A 226 -5.97 -0.95 8.41
N ALA A 227 -7.24 -1.23 8.75
CA ALA A 227 -7.71 -1.15 10.12
C ALA A 227 -7.01 -2.15 11.06
N ALA A 228 -6.73 -3.36 10.58
CA ALA A 228 -5.97 -4.36 11.33
C ALA A 228 -4.52 -3.90 11.57
N LEU A 229 -3.88 -3.31 10.56
CA LEU A 229 -2.55 -2.74 10.68
C LEU A 229 -2.53 -1.54 11.64
N TRP A 230 -3.53 -0.67 11.58
CA TRP A 230 -3.70 0.44 12.51
C TRP A 230 -3.87 -0.02 13.96
N SER A 231 -4.65 -1.08 14.16
CA SER A 231 -4.81 -1.73 15.46
C SER A 231 -3.49 -2.34 15.98
N TRP A 232 -2.56 -2.69 15.10
CA TRP A 232 -1.20 -3.10 15.49
C TRP A 232 -0.35 -1.89 15.88
N ILE A 233 -0.43 -0.78 15.12
CA ILE A 233 0.28 0.48 15.41
C ILE A 233 -0.07 0.99 16.82
N GLN A 234 -1.35 0.95 17.19
CA GLN A 234 -1.86 1.46 18.47
C GLN A 234 -1.50 0.62 19.71
N ARG A 235 -0.91 -0.58 19.55
CA ARG A 235 -0.54 -1.41 20.72
C ARG A 235 0.63 -0.80 21.46
N ASN A 236 0.48 -0.60 22.77
CA ASN A 236 1.59 -0.25 23.64
C ASN A 236 2.32 -1.54 24.05
N GLU A 237 3.15 -2.05 23.15
CA GLU A 237 4.15 -3.09 23.46
C GLU A 237 5.54 -2.44 23.47
#